data_AF-A0A2I0T1J7-F1
#
_entry.id   AF-A0A2I0T1J7-F1
#
_cell.length_a   1.000
_cell.length_b   1.000
_cell.length_c   1.000
_cell.angle_alpha   90.00
_cell.angle_beta   90.00
_cell.angle_gamma   90.00
#
_symmetry.space_group_name_H-M   'P 1'
#
loop_
_entity.id
_entity.type
_entity.pdbx_description
1 polymer ?
#
loop_
_entity_poly.entity_id
_entity_poly.type
_entity_poly.pdbx_seq_one_letter_code
_entity_poly.pdbx_strand_id
1 'polypeptide(L)'
;MDRKKHRRKKLMTPSKTEGSAGQAEEEENFEFIIVSSTGQTWHFEAGSFEERDAWVQAIESQILASLQCCESSKNKARMDSQSEAVAIQAIRNARGNSLCVDCGAPNPTWASLNLGALICIECSGIHRNLGTHLSRVRSLDLDDWPRELTLVLTSIGNATANSIWEKNPQGRCKPTHESSREERESWIRAKYEQRLFLAPLPPAEQEGAAQRQPR
;
A
#
# COMPACT_ATOMS: atom_id res chain seq x y z
N MET A 1 -18.77 56.38 -0.06
CA MET A 1 -19.50 56.92 -1.23
C MET A 1 -19.33 55.97 -2.38
N ASP A 2 -20.38 55.21 -2.63
CA ASP A 2 -20.64 54.33 -3.75
C ASP A 2 -20.24 54.88 -5.12
N ARG A 3 -19.82 53.99 -6.04
CA ARG A 3 -20.73 53.47 -7.09
C ARG A 3 -20.02 52.51 -8.06
N LYS A 4 -20.41 51.24 -7.97
CA LYS A 4 -20.36 50.25 -9.06
C LYS A 4 -20.87 50.85 -10.37
N LYS A 5 -20.20 50.56 -11.48
CA LYS A 5 -20.82 50.49 -12.82
C LYS A 5 -20.53 49.14 -13.46
N HIS A 6 -21.32 48.13 -13.09
CA HIS A 6 -21.50 46.93 -13.88
C HIS A 6 -22.26 47.31 -15.16
N ARG A 7 -21.59 47.26 -16.32
CA ARG A 7 -22.27 47.36 -17.62
C ARG A 7 -22.72 45.97 -18.02
N ARG A 8 -23.99 45.65 -17.72
CA ARG A 8 -24.67 44.43 -18.16
C ARG A 8 -24.90 44.53 -19.68
N LYS A 9 -24.11 43.83 -20.49
CA LYS A 9 -24.43 43.61 -21.91
C LYS A 9 -25.43 42.45 -22.01
N LYS A 10 -26.51 42.69 -22.75
CA LYS A 10 -27.68 41.82 -22.94
C LYS A 10 -27.26 40.69 -23.90
N LEU A 11 -27.50 39.44 -23.52
CA LEU A 11 -27.39 38.31 -24.46
C LEU A 11 -28.39 38.53 -25.61
N MET A 12 -27.87 38.61 -26.83
CA MET A 12 -28.66 38.50 -28.05
C MET A 12 -28.35 37.13 -28.64
N THR A 13 -29.36 36.28 -28.72
CA THR A 13 -29.36 35.02 -29.48
C THR A 13 -29.36 35.34 -30.98
N PRO A 14 -28.60 34.62 -31.83
CA PRO A 14 -28.63 34.88 -33.26
C PRO A 14 -29.84 34.17 -33.90
N SER A 15 -30.85 34.95 -34.25
CA SER A 15 -31.89 34.57 -35.21
C SER A 15 -31.39 34.86 -36.62
N LYS A 16 -31.32 33.82 -37.46
CA LYS A 16 -31.05 33.90 -38.90
C LYS A 16 -32.12 34.74 -39.61
N THR A 17 -31.69 35.69 -40.44
CA THR A 17 -32.38 36.12 -41.68
C THR A 17 -31.43 36.91 -42.56
N GLU A 18 -31.59 36.75 -43.87
CA GLU A 18 -30.67 37.09 -44.96
C GLU A 18 -30.50 38.59 -45.25
N GLY A 19 -29.32 38.91 -45.82
CA GLY A 19 -29.14 39.94 -46.86
C GLY A 19 -28.86 41.38 -46.39
N SER A 20 -27.59 41.80 -46.43
CA SER A 20 -27.10 42.83 -47.36
C SER A 20 -25.62 43.16 -47.08
N ALA A 21 -24.87 43.43 -48.15
CA ALA A 21 -23.44 43.69 -48.17
C ALA A 21 -23.05 45.00 -47.45
N GLY A 22 -21.94 44.96 -46.69
CA GLY A 22 -21.31 46.15 -46.12
C GLY A 22 -20.14 45.82 -45.20
N GLN A 23 -18.92 45.97 -45.75
CA GLN A 23 -17.62 46.17 -45.08
C GLN A 23 -17.17 45.11 -44.06
N ALA A 24 -16.30 44.21 -44.53
CA ALA A 24 -15.42 43.41 -43.69
C ALA A 24 -14.33 44.31 -43.09
N GLU A 25 -14.59 44.87 -41.91
CA GLU A 25 -13.52 45.03 -40.93
C GLU A 25 -13.41 43.64 -40.29
N GLU A 26 -12.44 42.84 -40.75
CA GLU A 26 -11.99 41.68 -40.00
C GLU A 26 -11.50 42.21 -38.66
N GLU A 27 -12.38 42.24 -37.66
CA GLU A 27 -11.98 42.38 -36.26
C GLU A 27 -10.99 41.24 -36.01
N GLU A 28 -9.69 41.56 -36.05
CA GLU A 28 -8.61 40.63 -35.77
C GLU A 28 -8.77 40.15 -34.32
N ASN A 29 -9.53 39.08 -34.16
CA ASN A 29 -9.95 38.59 -32.86
C ASN A 29 -8.79 37.83 -32.21
N PHE A 30 -8.00 38.54 -31.42
CA PHE A 30 -6.91 37.98 -30.61
C PHE A 30 -7.38 37.38 -29.27
N GLU A 31 -8.71 37.26 -29.10
CA GLU A 31 -9.31 36.73 -27.87
C GLU A 31 -9.37 35.20 -27.86
N PHE A 32 -9.15 34.59 -26.69
CA PHE A 32 -9.44 33.19 -26.42
C PHE A 32 -10.05 33.02 -25.02
N ILE A 33 -10.81 31.94 -24.83
CA ILE A 33 -11.53 31.67 -23.59
C ILE A 33 -11.07 30.33 -23.03
N ILE A 34 -10.74 30.30 -21.74
CA ILE A 34 -10.52 29.08 -20.99
C ILE A 34 -11.79 28.78 -20.19
N VAL A 35 -12.32 27.57 -20.35
CA VAL A 35 -13.48 27.07 -19.60
C VAL A 35 -13.03 25.91 -18.72
N SER A 36 -13.20 26.00 -17.40
CA SER A 36 -12.93 24.88 -16.50
C SER A 36 -14.00 23.80 -16.62
N SER A 37 -13.70 22.61 -16.11
CA SER A 37 -14.68 21.53 -15.93
C SER A 37 -15.83 21.88 -14.98
N THR A 38 -15.65 22.89 -14.12
CA THR A 38 -16.69 23.45 -13.23
C THR A 38 -17.53 24.55 -13.89
N GLY A 39 -17.27 24.88 -15.16
CA GLY A 39 -18.00 25.90 -15.93
C GLY A 39 -17.56 27.34 -15.65
N GLN A 40 -16.44 27.55 -14.97
CA GLN A 40 -15.86 28.88 -14.81
C GLN A 40 -15.16 29.29 -16.10
N THR A 41 -15.35 30.53 -16.54
CA THR A 41 -14.85 31.04 -17.82
C THR A 41 -13.91 32.22 -17.59
N TRP A 42 -12.75 32.20 -18.24
CA TRP A 42 -11.80 33.31 -18.27
C TRP A 42 -11.56 33.73 -19.70
N HIS A 43 -11.59 35.04 -19.93
CA HIS A 43 -11.36 35.67 -21.23
C HIS A 43 -9.96 36.27 -21.25
N PHE A 44 -9.22 36.04 -22.33
CA PHE A 44 -7.85 36.50 -22.52
C PHE A 44 -7.71 37.10 -23.92
N GLU A 45 -6.88 38.11 -24.05
CA GLU A 45 -6.55 38.79 -25.31
C GLU A 45 -5.03 38.74 -25.49
N ALA A 46 -4.57 38.33 -26.68
CA ALA A 46 -3.16 38.30 -27.04
C ALA A 46 -2.76 39.55 -27.86
N GLY A 47 -1.46 39.82 -27.98
CA GLY A 47 -0.95 40.95 -28.78
C GLY A 47 -0.90 40.68 -30.29
N SER A 48 -1.10 39.43 -30.71
CA SER A 48 -1.10 38.99 -32.11
C SER A 48 -1.81 37.64 -32.27
N PHE A 49 -2.14 37.29 -33.51
CA PHE A 49 -2.71 35.98 -33.85
C PHE A 49 -1.75 34.83 -33.55
N GLU A 50 -0.47 35.01 -33.88
CA GLU A 50 0.58 34.02 -33.65
C GLU A 50 0.78 33.74 -32.16
N GLU A 51 0.72 34.80 -31.33
CA GLU A 51 0.82 34.66 -29.88
C GLU A 51 -0.40 33.92 -29.31
N ARG A 52 -1.61 34.26 -29.76
CA ARG A 52 -2.84 33.55 -29.36
C ARG A 52 -2.74 32.06 -29.66
N ASP A 53 -2.35 31.70 -30.87
CA ASP A 53 -2.26 30.30 -31.30
C ASP A 53 -1.17 29.55 -30.54
N ALA A 54 -0.04 30.20 -30.26
CA ALA A 54 1.00 29.63 -29.41
C ALA A 54 0.49 29.35 -27.98
N TRP A 55 -0.30 30.26 -27.39
CA TRP A 55 -0.91 30.06 -26.08
C TRP A 55 -1.92 28.92 -26.07
N VAL A 56 -2.81 28.87 -27.06
CA VAL A 56 -3.80 27.79 -27.18
C VAL A 56 -3.10 26.44 -27.31
N GLN A 57 -2.11 26.34 -28.20
CA GLN A 57 -1.35 25.11 -28.40
C GLN A 57 -0.59 24.67 -27.14
N ALA A 58 0.01 25.61 -26.40
CA ALA A 58 0.70 25.30 -25.17
C ALA A 58 -0.26 24.78 -24.08
N ILE A 59 -1.45 25.38 -23.96
CA ILE A 59 -2.48 24.95 -23.01
C ILE A 59 -3.01 23.57 -23.38
N GLU A 60 -3.36 23.33 -24.65
CA GLU A 60 -3.80 22.03 -25.14
C GLU A 60 -2.75 20.94 -24.91
N SER A 61 -1.48 21.23 -25.23
CA SER A 61 -0.35 20.33 -25.01
C SER A 61 -0.21 19.98 -23.52
N GLN A 62 -0.30 20.97 -22.63
CA GLN A 62 -0.20 20.76 -21.20
C GLN A 62 -1.37 19.96 -20.62
N ILE A 63 -2.59 20.18 -21.13
CA ILE A 63 -3.77 19.38 -20.76
C ILE A 63 -3.56 17.92 -21.18
N LEU A 64 -3.16 17.67 -22.43
CA LEU A 64 -2.91 16.33 -22.95
C LEU A 64 -1.80 15.61 -22.19
N ALA A 65 -0.67 16.28 -21.93
CA ALA A 65 0.42 15.73 -21.13
C ALA A 65 -0.02 15.38 -19.70
N SER A 66 -0.84 16.22 -19.08
CA SER A 66 -1.39 15.97 -17.74
C SER A 66 -2.31 14.75 -17.72
N LEU A 67 -3.18 14.61 -18.73
CA LEU A 67 -4.09 13.47 -18.87
C LEU A 67 -3.32 12.14 -19.08
N GLN A 68 -2.29 12.14 -19.93
CA GLN A 68 -1.44 10.96 -20.17
C GLN A 68 -0.64 10.54 -18.93
N CYS A 69 -0.11 11.51 -18.17
CA CYS A 69 0.56 11.23 -16.89
C CYS A 69 -0.38 10.57 -15.86
N CYS A 70 -1.67 10.96 -15.84
CA CYS A 70 -2.67 10.30 -14.99
C CYS A 70 -2.93 8.84 -15.40
N GLU A 71 -2.98 8.54 -16.70
CA GLU A 71 -3.15 7.17 -17.20
C GLU A 71 -1.93 6.29 -16.87
N SER A 72 -0.71 6.81 -17.04
CA SER A 72 0.52 6.10 -16.68
C SER A 72 0.58 5.79 -15.17
N SER A 73 0.17 6.75 -14.34
CA SER A 73 0.08 6.57 -12.88
C SER A 73 -0.96 5.52 -12.48
N LYS A 74 -2.13 5.49 -13.14
CA LYS A 74 -3.16 4.46 -12.95
C LYS A 74 -2.67 3.08 -13.38
N ASN A 75 -1.95 2.99 -14.50
CA ASN A 75 -1.37 1.73 -14.98
C ASN A 75 -0.27 1.21 -14.04
N LYS A 76 0.56 2.11 -13.51
CA LYS A 76 1.57 1.76 -12.50
C LYS A 76 0.94 1.25 -11.20
N ALA A 77 -0.07 1.94 -10.68
CA ALA A 77 -0.79 1.49 -9.48
C ALA A 77 -1.49 0.13 -9.69
N ARG A 78 -2.08 -0.09 -10.88
CA ARG A 78 -2.67 -1.39 -11.24
C ARG A 78 -1.64 -2.52 -11.30
N MET A 79 -0.50 -2.28 -11.94
CA MET A 79 0.59 -3.26 -12.01
C MET A 79 1.16 -3.59 -10.62
N ASP A 80 1.33 -2.57 -9.77
CA ASP A 80 1.83 -2.74 -8.41
C ASP A 80 0.87 -3.59 -7.57
N SER A 81 -0.42 -3.27 -7.60
CA SER A 81 -1.48 -4.05 -6.93
C SER A 81 -1.58 -5.50 -7.44
N GLN A 82 -1.42 -5.72 -8.75
CA GLN A 82 -1.37 -7.08 -9.31
C GLN A 82 -0.14 -7.84 -8.80
N SER A 83 1.02 -7.18 -8.70
CA SER A 83 2.25 -7.80 -8.21
C SER A 83 2.16 -8.13 -6.72
N GLU A 84 1.52 -7.28 -5.93
CA GLU A 84 1.24 -7.49 -4.51
C GLU A 84 0.29 -8.67 -4.30
N ALA A 85 -0.81 -8.76 -5.05
CA ALA A 85 -1.75 -9.87 -4.97
C ALA A 85 -1.07 -11.23 -5.24
N VAL A 86 -0.17 -11.29 -6.22
CA VAL A 86 0.62 -12.50 -6.52
C VAL A 86 1.57 -12.83 -5.36
N ALA A 87 2.21 -11.83 -4.76
CA ALA A 87 3.10 -12.02 -3.61
C ALA A 87 2.34 -12.52 -2.36
N ILE A 88 1.18 -11.94 -2.05
CA ILE A 88 0.31 -12.39 -0.96
C ILE A 88 -0.16 -13.83 -1.20
N GLN A 89 -0.50 -14.18 -2.44
CA GLN A 89 -0.87 -15.57 -2.76
C GLN A 89 0.32 -16.52 -2.56
N ALA A 90 1.54 -16.12 -2.92
CA ALA A 90 2.74 -16.91 -2.66
C ALA A 90 2.97 -17.12 -1.15
N ILE A 91 2.73 -16.09 -0.32
CA ILE A 91 2.77 -16.20 1.13
C ILE A 91 1.78 -17.25 1.63
N ARG A 92 0.51 -17.19 1.19
CA ARG A 92 -0.53 -18.15 1.58
C ARG A 92 -0.17 -19.59 1.19
N ASN A 93 0.52 -19.77 0.06
CA ASN A 93 0.95 -21.06 -0.46
C ASN A 93 2.23 -21.61 0.20
N ALA A 94 2.95 -20.81 0.99
CA ALA A 94 4.16 -21.27 1.65
C ALA A 94 3.84 -22.39 2.65
N ARG A 95 4.83 -23.25 2.91
CA ARG A 95 4.62 -24.50 3.64
C ARG A 95 4.07 -24.25 5.05
N GLY A 96 2.89 -24.81 5.33
CA GLY A 96 2.21 -24.70 6.61
C GLY A 96 1.35 -23.44 6.80
N ASN A 97 1.37 -22.50 5.85
CA ASN A 97 0.63 -21.23 5.96
C ASN A 97 -0.89 -21.39 5.76
N SER A 98 -1.37 -22.57 5.40
CA SER A 98 -2.80 -22.89 5.36
C SER A 98 -3.44 -22.95 6.75
N LEU A 99 -2.65 -23.05 7.82
CA LEU A 99 -3.10 -23.13 9.21
C LEU A 99 -2.35 -22.11 10.06
N CYS A 100 -3.04 -21.51 11.03
CA CYS A 100 -2.45 -20.61 12.03
C CYS A 100 -1.28 -21.31 12.74
N VAL A 101 -0.15 -20.61 12.84
CA VAL A 101 1.07 -21.16 13.42
C VAL A 101 0.92 -21.56 14.89
N ASP A 102 -0.04 -20.97 15.63
CA ASP A 102 -0.17 -21.21 17.09
C ASP A 102 -1.35 -22.10 17.48
N CYS A 103 -2.49 -22.01 16.80
CA CYS A 103 -3.71 -22.76 17.16
C CYS A 103 -4.26 -23.65 16.04
N GLY A 104 -3.64 -23.64 14.85
CA GLY A 104 -4.09 -24.46 13.73
C GLY A 104 -5.38 -23.98 13.04
N ALA A 105 -5.96 -22.82 13.41
CA ALA A 105 -7.10 -22.25 12.72
C ALA A 105 -6.85 -22.13 11.20
N PRO A 106 -7.80 -22.52 10.33
CA PRO A 106 -7.59 -22.50 8.90
C PRO A 106 -7.49 -21.08 8.33
N ASN A 107 -6.78 -20.95 7.21
CA ASN A 107 -6.67 -19.72 6.40
C ASN A 107 -6.32 -18.47 7.22
N PRO A 108 -5.19 -18.44 7.95
CA PRO A 108 -4.78 -17.28 8.72
C PRO A 108 -4.56 -16.06 7.81
N THR A 109 -5.15 -14.91 8.16
CA THR A 109 -5.08 -13.65 7.40
C THR A 109 -4.22 -12.59 8.06
N TRP A 110 -3.51 -12.94 9.14
CA TRP A 110 -2.60 -12.05 9.84
C TRP A 110 -1.20 -12.66 9.85
N ALA A 111 -0.19 -11.82 10.02
CA ALA A 111 1.20 -12.22 10.02
C ALA A 111 1.97 -11.57 11.16
N SER A 112 2.95 -12.30 11.70
CA SER A 112 4.03 -11.72 12.49
C SER A 112 5.28 -11.63 11.62
N LEU A 113 5.68 -10.41 11.26
CA LEU A 113 6.75 -10.16 10.30
C LEU A 113 8.10 -10.71 10.75
N ASN A 114 8.50 -10.40 11.98
CA ASN A 114 9.80 -10.80 12.50
C ASN A 114 9.88 -12.30 12.82
N LEU A 115 8.73 -12.98 12.97
CA LEU A 115 8.67 -14.43 13.15
C LEU A 115 8.50 -15.18 11.83
N GLY A 116 8.17 -14.48 10.74
CA GLY A 116 7.99 -15.10 9.42
C GLY A 116 6.77 -16.02 9.33
N ALA A 117 5.73 -15.76 10.12
CA ALA A 117 4.63 -16.71 10.34
C ALA A 117 3.25 -16.06 10.20
N LEU A 118 2.28 -16.83 9.69
CA LEU A 118 0.86 -16.49 9.64
C LEU A 118 0.11 -16.96 10.89
N ILE A 119 -0.71 -16.07 11.41
CA ILE A 119 -1.56 -16.23 12.60
C ILE A 119 -3.02 -15.90 12.24
N CYS A 120 -3.98 -16.50 12.93
CA CYS A 120 -5.38 -16.11 12.80
C CYS A 120 -5.65 -14.79 13.50
N ILE A 121 -6.84 -14.22 13.28
CA ILE A 121 -7.25 -12.95 13.90
C ILE A 121 -7.18 -12.98 15.43
N GLU A 122 -7.60 -14.07 16.06
CA GLU A 122 -7.58 -14.18 17.53
C GLU A 122 -6.16 -14.25 18.09
N CYS A 123 -5.30 -15.10 17.51
CA CYS A 123 -3.88 -15.18 17.91
C CYS A 123 -3.16 -13.86 17.62
N SER A 124 -3.52 -13.14 16.56
CA SER A 124 -2.98 -11.80 16.28
C SER A 124 -3.24 -10.80 17.41
N GLY A 125 -4.41 -10.89 18.08
CA GLY A 125 -4.74 -10.07 19.25
C GLY A 125 -3.81 -10.35 20.43
N ILE A 126 -3.48 -11.62 20.67
CA ILE A 126 -2.54 -12.03 21.71
C ILE A 126 -1.11 -11.58 21.36
N HIS A 127 -0.69 -11.75 20.11
CA HIS A 127 0.62 -11.30 19.63
C HIS A 127 0.82 -9.78 19.79
N ARG A 128 -0.24 -8.97 19.62
CA ARG A 128 -0.19 -7.52 19.90
C ARG A 128 0.11 -7.24 21.37
N ASN A 129 -0.44 -8.03 22.29
CA ASN A 129 -0.24 -7.89 23.74
C ASN A 129 1.18 -8.30 24.20
N LEU A 130 1.93 -9.05 23.38
CA LEU A 130 3.35 -9.34 23.66
C LEU A 130 4.25 -8.12 23.46
N GLY A 131 3.84 -7.18 22.61
CA GLY A 131 4.64 -6.02 22.22
C GLY A 131 5.54 -6.23 21.00
N THR A 132 5.92 -5.12 20.37
CA THR A 132 6.60 -5.07 19.05
C THR A 132 8.03 -5.61 19.05
N HIS A 133 8.65 -5.73 20.21
CA HIS A 133 9.97 -6.33 20.40
C HIS A 133 9.93 -7.87 20.26
N LEU A 134 8.75 -8.48 20.47
CA LEU A 134 8.53 -9.92 20.30
C LEU A 134 7.77 -10.23 19.01
N SER A 135 6.73 -9.46 18.67
CA SER A 135 5.91 -9.72 17.48
C SER A 135 5.46 -8.43 16.80
N ARG A 136 5.74 -8.34 15.49
CA ARG A 136 5.31 -7.23 14.64
C ARG A 136 4.15 -7.67 13.76
N VAL A 137 2.92 -7.37 14.22
CA VAL A 137 1.68 -7.85 13.60
C VAL A 137 1.25 -6.98 12.42
N ARG A 138 0.86 -7.61 11.31
CA ARG A 138 0.24 -7.01 10.12
C ARG A 138 -0.89 -7.89 9.57
N SER A 139 -1.90 -7.28 8.97
CA SER A 139 -2.98 -7.97 8.24
C SER A 139 -2.56 -8.18 6.78
N LEU A 140 -2.81 -9.36 6.23
CA LEU A 140 -2.63 -9.63 4.80
C LEU A 140 -3.66 -8.93 3.91
N ASP A 141 -4.81 -8.56 4.47
CA ASP A 141 -5.93 -8.02 3.71
C ASP A 141 -6.14 -6.50 3.93
N LEU A 142 -5.56 -5.94 5.01
CA LEU A 142 -5.84 -4.56 5.44
C LEU A 142 -4.62 -3.63 5.50
N ASP A 143 -3.40 -4.17 5.44
CA ASP A 143 -2.15 -3.39 5.46
C ASP A 143 -1.46 -3.47 4.09
N ASP A 144 -0.65 -2.46 3.76
CA ASP A 144 0.21 -2.47 2.56
C ASP A 144 1.39 -3.45 2.71
N TRP A 145 1.73 -4.16 1.63
CA TRP A 145 2.80 -5.15 1.60
C TRP A 145 3.90 -4.83 0.58
N PRO A 146 4.88 -3.99 0.98
CA PRO A 146 6.12 -3.85 0.23
C PRO A 146 6.79 -5.20 -0.04
N ARG A 147 7.46 -5.30 -1.20
CA ARG A 147 8.11 -6.52 -1.67
C ARG A 147 9.04 -7.13 -0.62
N GLU A 148 9.75 -6.32 0.16
CA GLU A 148 10.69 -6.76 1.17
C GLU A 148 10.01 -7.55 2.30
N LEU A 149 8.78 -7.16 2.68
CA LEU A 149 8.02 -7.84 3.74
C LEU A 149 7.48 -9.19 3.26
N THR A 150 7.07 -9.28 2.00
CA THR A 150 6.53 -10.53 1.44
C THR A 150 7.60 -11.62 1.28
N LEU A 151 8.86 -11.23 1.04
CA LEU A 151 10.00 -12.15 0.97
C LEU A 151 10.26 -12.88 2.29
N VAL A 152 10.09 -12.20 3.44
CA VAL A 152 10.30 -12.82 4.76
C VAL A 152 9.28 -13.93 4.99
N LEU A 153 8.00 -13.65 4.72
CA LEU A 153 6.89 -14.59 4.95
C LEU A 153 6.89 -15.77 3.96
N THR A 154 7.33 -15.56 2.73
CA THR A 154 7.49 -16.65 1.74
C THR A 154 8.70 -17.53 2.03
N SER A 155 9.79 -16.97 2.59
CA SER A 155 11.01 -17.71 2.87
C SER A 155 10.94 -18.57 4.14
N ILE A 156 10.27 -18.08 5.19
CA ILE A 156 10.16 -18.80 6.46
C ILE A 156 8.93 -19.72 6.42
N GLY A 157 7.73 -19.17 6.49
CA GLY A 157 6.48 -19.92 6.58
C GLY A 157 6.32 -20.69 7.91
N ASN A 158 5.08 -21.07 8.20
CA ASN A 158 4.69 -21.64 9.48
C ASN A 158 5.34 -22.98 9.79
N ALA A 159 5.61 -23.82 8.77
CA ALA A 159 6.30 -25.08 8.99
C ALA A 159 7.73 -24.87 9.52
N THR A 160 8.48 -23.94 8.92
CA THR A 160 9.83 -23.59 9.38
C THR A 160 9.77 -22.90 10.74
N ALA A 161 8.84 -21.96 10.93
CA ALA A 161 8.66 -21.29 12.22
C ALA A 161 8.43 -22.29 13.36
N ASN A 162 7.53 -23.27 13.19
CA ASN A 162 7.29 -24.30 14.20
C ASN A 162 8.47 -25.25 14.38
N SER A 163 9.25 -25.54 13.33
CA SER A 163 10.47 -26.36 13.47
C SER A 163 11.50 -25.75 14.43
N ILE A 164 11.45 -24.43 14.62
CA ILE A 164 12.31 -23.66 15.53
C ILE A 164 11.60 -23.45 16.87
N TRP A 165 10.43 -22.83 16.83
CA TRP A 165 9.69 -22.34 18.00
C TRP A 165 8.86 -23.42 18.71
N GLU A 166 8.73 -24.63 18.15
CA GLU A 166 8.03 -25.75 18.78
C GLU A 166 8.89 -27.02 18.81
N LYS A 167 10.23 -26.87 18.81
CA LYS A 167 11.18 -27.99 18.72
C LYS A 167 11.00 -28.99 19.86
N ASN A 168 10.75 -28.51 21.08
CA ASN A 168 10.51 -29.32 22.27
C ASN A 168 9.40 -28.71 23.13
N PRO A 169 8.12 -29.04 22.90
CA PRO A 169 7.00 -28.50 23.68
C PRO A 169 6.96 -28.92 25.17
N GLN A 170 7.92 -29.74 25.64
CA GLN A 170 8.02 -30.20 27.03
C GLN A 170 6.71 -30.83 27.55
N GLY A 171 6.03 -31.62 26.71
CA GLY A 171 4.78 -32.29 27.06
C GLY A 171 3.53 -31.40 27.07
N ARG A 172 3.65 -30.11 26.73
CA ARG A 172 2.49 -29.23 26.55
C ARG A 172 1.78 -29.55 25.24
N CYS A 173 0.44 -29.55 25.29
CA CYS A 173 -0.39 -29.70 24.10
C CYS A 173 -0.59 -28.34 23.42
N LYS A 174 -0.40 -28.33 22.10
CA LYS A 174 -0.72 -27.17 21.28
C LYS A 174 -2.23 -26.93 21.29
N PRO A 175 -2.70 -25.69 21.52
CA PRO A 175 -4.13 -25.38 21.49
C PRO A 175 -4.69 -25.54 20.07
N THR A 176 -6.01 -25.66 19.99
CA THR A 176 -6.77 -25.71 18.74
C THR A 176 -7.49 -24.38 18.48
N HIS A 177 -8.16 -24.25 17.34
CA HIS A 177 -8.98 -23.09 17.05
C HIS A 177 -10.33 -23.06 17.79
N GLU A 178 -10.61 -24.10 18.56
CA GLU A 178 -11.73 -24.19 19.50
C GLU A 178 -11.30 -23.96 20.95
N SER A 179 -10.00 -24.02 21.24
CA SER A 179 -9.44 -23.73 22.57
C SER A 179 -9.76 -22.30 23.01
N SER A 180 -9.84 -22.09 24.33
CA SER A 180 -10.12 -20.77 24.88
C SER A 180 -9.01 -19.77 24.59
N ARG A 181 -9.33 -18.48 24.73
CA ARG A 181 -8.34 -17.41 24.55
C ARG A 181 -7.17 -17.56 25.54
N GLU A 182 -7.47 -17.94 26.78
CA GLU A 182 -6.49 -18.11 27.86
C GLU A 182 -5.53 -19.26 27.57
N GLU A 183 -6.04 -20.38 27.03
CA GLU A 183 -5.21 -21.51 26.59
C GLU A 183 -4.27 -21.11 25.46
N ARG A 184 -4.77 -20.36 24.47
CA ARG A 184 -3.95 -19.83 23.38
C ARG A 184 -2.91 -18.84 23.87
N GLU A 185 -3.27 -17.95 24.79
CA GLU A 185 -2.35 -16.96 25.35
C GLU A 185 -1.23 -17.63 26.16
N SER A 186 -1.57 -18.62 26.99
CA SER A 186 -0.60 -19.42 27.73
C SER A 186 0.42 -20.09 26.79
N TRP A 187 -0.06 -20.70 25.71
CA TRP A 187 0.81 -21.30 24.69
C TRP A 187 1.72 -20.28 24.00
N ILE A 188 1.15 -19.17 23.52
CA ILE A 188 1.87 -18.13 22.78
C ILE A 188 2.95 -17.48 23.65
N ARG A 189 2.66 -17.19 24.93
CA ARG A 189 3.66 -16.66 25.87
C ARG A 189 4.76 -17.66 26.16
N ALA A 190 4.41 -18.93 26.43
CA ALA A 190 5.39 -19.98 26.62
C ALA A 190 6.33 -20.13 25.40
N LYS A 191 5.76 -20.01 24.19
CA LYS A 191 6.46 -20.13 22.91
C LYS A 191 7.43 -18.97 22.64
N TYR A 192 6.97 -17.72 22.71
CA TYR A 192 7.74 -16.57 22.20
C TYR A 192 8.34 -15.67 23.29
N GLU A 193 7.62 -15.48 24.40
CA GLU A 193 8.07 -14.64 25.53
C GLU A 193 9.05 -15.42 26.42
N GLN A 194 8.66 -16.63 26.82
CA GLN A 194 9.47 -17.49 27.71
C GLN A 194 10.42 -18.42 26.94
N ARG A 195 10.18 -18.61 25.64
CA ARG A 195 11.02 -19.42 24.73
C ARG A 195 11.22 -20.87 25.20
N LEU A 196 10.23 -21.44 25.88
CA LEU A 196 10.33 -22.75 26.54
C LEU A 196 10.52 -23.91 25.56
N PHE A 197 10.15 -23.73 24.28
CA PHE A 197 10.10 -24.81 23.31
C PHE A 197 11.31 -24.87 22.38
N LEU A 198 12.26 -23.94 22.53
CA LEU A 198 13.48 -23.94 21.72
C LEU A 198 14.36 -25.14 22.06
N ALA A 199 15.19 -25.54 21.09
CA ALA A 199 16.24 -26.52 21.35
C ALA A 199 17.21 -25.97 22.42
N PRO A 200 17.74 -26.83 23.30
CA PRO A 200 18.90 -26.47 24.12
C PRO A 200 20.05 -26.00 23.23
N LEU A 201 20.73 -24.93 23.61
CA LEU A 201 21.97 -24.54 22.93
C LEU A 201 23.01 -25.66 23.14
N PRO A 202 23.79 -26.01 22.11
CA PRO A 202 24.91 -26.92 22.30
C PRO A 202 25.84 -26.35 23.37
N PRO A 203 26.43 -27.19 24.24
CA PRO A 203 27.45 -26.73 25.18
C PRO A 203 28.54 -26.00 24.40
N ALA A 204 28.90 -24.79 24.84
CA ALA A 204 30.03 -24.09 24.25
C ALA A 204 31.26 -25.00 24.36
N GLU A 205 31.86 -25.38 23.23
CA GLU A 205 33.13 -26.08 23.21
C GLU A 205 34.13 -25.21 23.97
N GLN A 206 34.59 -25.69 25.13
CA GLN A 206 35.69 -25.05 25.83
C GLN A 206 36.93 -25.20 24.94
N GLU A 207 37.26 -24.17 24.18
CA GLU A 207 38.53 -24.05 23.48
C GLU A 207 39.67 -24.17 24.50
N GLY A 208 40.31 -25.33 24.47
CA GLY A 208 41.69 -25.59 24.85
C GLY A 208 42.22 -24.83 26.07
N ALA A 209 42.03 -25.40 27.26
CA ALA A 209 43.00 -25.25 28.34
C ALA A 209 44.33 -25.89 27.91
N ALA A 210 45.11 -25.17 27.08
CA ALA A 210 46.48 -25.53 26.77
C ALA A 210 47.26 -25.52 28.08
N GLN A 211 47.60 -26.72 28.54
CA GLN A 211 48.50 -26.97 29.66
C GLN A 211 49.83 -26.24 29.41
N ARG A 212 50.01 -25.10 30.08
CA ARG A 212 51.33 -24.51 30.24
C ARG A 212 52.11 -25.37 31.23
N GLN A 213 53.01 -26.21 30.72
CA GLN A 213 54.04 -26.84 31.55
C GLN A 213 55.04 -25.77 32.00
N PRO A 214 55.42 -25.71 33.29
CA PRO A 214 56.46 -24.81 33.75
C PRO A 214 57.83 -25.33 33.31
N ARG A 215 58.69 -24.41 32.88
CA ARG A 215 60.09 -24.65 32.52
C ARG A 215 60.98 -24.37 33.71
#